data_AF-A0A939EFS3-F1
#
_entry.id   AF-A0A939EFS3-F1
#
_cell.length_a   1.000
_cell.length_b   1.000
_cell.length_c   1.000
_cell.angle_alpha   90.00
_cell.angle_beta   90.00
_cell.angle_gamma   90.00
#
_symmetry.space_group_name_H-M   'P 1'
#
loop_
_entity.id
_entity.type
_entity.pdbx_description
1 polymer ?
#
loop_
_entity_poly.entity_id
_entity_poly.type
_entity_poly.pdbx_seq_one_letter_code
_entity_poly.pdbx_strand_id
1 'polypeptide(L)'
;MGSDYFQQAADAAGKAFTDLGDTLEKKALSTLQSKNADGIPAHPLANMANAHLRKDKSSAALLQAAIDHLTAKAKTSAAFTAEDKAFMKSLYESFWYGGTYKGYYEAAILANHYVNGGGARLFINADCYIGSVIVRDTMAAMVDYLKSKGIPATGHIELVSSNPQFLGSSAASGLKRKGRKLNSQGYILPEGALLTEQDNLRLKNADHRFFLKVTARKTGRIQSLKDTLTGLNNSWNSGLQGNIHAALGIGATETSIEKLKTLNDDYALYWSVESLYDFEPFPKPYYTNLPIAQGVVLKLPDGLSHYLTKVGVAKDFHYYSEW
;
A
#
# COMPACT_ATOMS: atom_id res chain seq x y z
N MET A 1 9.58 -44.70 -30.92
CA MET A 1 10.31 -44.83 -29.64
C MET A 1 10.80 -43.45 -29.17
N GLY A 2 9.89 -42.50 -28.91
CA GLY A 2 10.29 -41.11 -28.69
C GLY A 2 9.43 -40.28 -27.74
N SER A 3 8.21 -40.68 -27.37
CA SER A 3 7.38 -39.93 -26.39
C SER A 3 7.64 -40.36 -24.94
N ASP A 4 7.85 -41.65 -24.70
CA ASP A 4 7.98 -42.19 -23.34
C ASP A 4 9.27 -41.74 -22.63
N TYR A 5 10.33 -41.44 -23.39
CA TYR A 5 11.60 -40.98 -22.85
C TYR A 5 11.52 -39.54 -22.30
N PHE A 6 10.77 -38.66 -22.97
CA PHE A 6 10.58 -37.27 -22.50
C PHE A 6 9.64 -37.20 -21.30
N GLN A 7 8.62 -38.06 -21.25
CA GLN A 7 7.72 -38.12 -20.10
C GLN A 7 8.46 -38.63 -18.85
N GLN A 8 9.26 -39.70 -18.98
CA GLN A 8 10.08 -40.20 -17.87
C GLN A 8 11.14 -39.20 -17.41
N ALA A 9 11.75 -38.44 -18.32
CA ALA A 9 12.69 -37.39 -17.97
C ALA A 9 12.02 -36.21 -17.25
N ALA A 10 10.81 -35.83 -17.66
CA ALA A 10 10.02 -34.79 -17.00
C ALA A 10 9.55 -35.21 -15.59
N ASP A 11 9.10 -36.46 -15.44
CA ASP A 11 8.67 -37.02 -14.15
C ASP A 11 9.86 -37.16 -13.18
N ALA A 12 11.03 -37.57 -13.69
CA ALA A 12 12.27 -37.63 -12.91
C ALA A 12 12.77 -36.24 -12.48
N ALA A 13 12.65 -35.24 -13.36
CA ALA A 13 12.99 -33.85 -13.04
C ALA A 13 12.02 -33.23 -12.02
N GLY A 14 10.71 -33.52 -12.13
CA GLY A 14 9.70 -33.08 -11.17
C GLY A 14 9.91 -33.70 -9.79
N LYS A 15 10.23 -35.00 -9.74
CA LYS A 15 10.58 -35.69 -8.50
C LYS A 15 11.87 -35.13 -7.87
N ALA A 16 12.92 -34.93 -8.67
CA ALA A 16 14.17 -34.34 -8.20
C ALA A 16 13.98 -32.91 -7.67
N PHE A 17 13.09 -32.12 -8.26
CA PHE A 17 12.77 -30.77 -7.80
C PHE A 17 12.01 -30.76 -6.47
N THR A 18 11.11 -31.74 -6.29
CA THR A 18 10.34 -31.94 -5.04
C THR A 18 11.27 -32.43 -3.92
N ASP A 19 12.11 -33.42 -4.21
CA ASP A 19 13.10 -33.96 -3.26
C ASP A 19 14.14 -32.89 -2.86
N LEU A 20 14.54 -32.01 -3.78
CA LEU A 20 15.42 -30.88 -3.49
C LEU A 20 14.73 -29.84 -2.59
N GLY A 21 13.44 -29.57 -2.83
CA GLY A 21 12.61 -28.72 -1.99
C GLY A 21 12.52 -29.24 -0.55
N ASP A 22 12.19 -30.53 -0.39
CA ASP A 22 12.10 -31.20 0.91
C ASP A 22 13.45 -31.24 1.65
N THR A 23 14.56 -31.39 0.92
CA THR A 23 15.92 -31.43 1.48
C THR A 23 16.39 -30.05 1.92
N LEU A 24 16.06 -29.00 1.15
CA LEU A 24 16.36 -27.61 1.50
C LEU A 24 15.51 -27.13 2.67
N GLU A 25 14.24 -27.52 2.73
CA GLU A 25 13.34 -27.24 3.84
C GLU A 25 13.86 -27.91 5.13
N LYS A 26 14.20 -29.21 5.09
CA LYS A 26 14.79 -29.91 6.24
C LYS A 26 16.12 -29.32 6.70
N LYS A 27 16.96 -28.85 5.77
CA LYS A 27 18.26 -28.24 6.09
C LYS A 27 18.12 -26.82 6.63
N ALA A 28 17.13 -26.06 6.17
CA ALA A 28 16.76 -24.77 6.74
C ALA A 28 16.15 -24.95 8.14
N LEU A 29 15.27 -25.94 8.32
CA LEU A 29 14.70 -26.31 9.61
C LEU A 29 15.77 -26.77 10.61
N SER A 30 16.72 -27.60 10.19
CA SER A 30 17.82 -28.06 11.07
C SER A 30 18.83 -26.95 11.38
N THR A 31 19.01 -25.99 10.47
CA THR A 31 19.84 -24.80 10.72
C THR A 31 19.14 -23.80 11.66
N LEU A 32 17.80 -23.68 11.57
CA LEU A 32 16.95 -22.96 12.53
C LEU A 32 17.00 -23.61 13.92
N GLN A 33 16.80 -24.93 13.99
CA GLN A 33 16.79 -25.73 15.21
C GLN A 33 18.17 -25.81 15.88
N SER A 34 19.27 -25.75 15.11
CA SER A 34 20.64 -25.75 15.67
C SER A 34 21.10 -24.37 16.14
N LYS A 35 20.46 -23.28 15.70
CA LYS A 35 20.75 -21.92 16.17
C LYS A 35 19.80 -21.42 17.27
N ASN A 36 18.62 -22.02 17.38
CA ASN A 36 17.68 -21.85 18.47
C ASN A 36 17.21 -23.24 18.90
N ALA A 37 17.68 -23.73 20.05
CA ALA A 37 17.23 -25.01 20.58
C ALA A 37 15.70 -25.08 20.80
N ASP A 38 14.98 -23.95 20.77
CA ASP A 38 13.54 -23.83 21.08
C ASP A 38 12.67 -22.98 20.11
N GLY A 39 12.98 -22.91 18.80
CA GLY A 39 12.01 -22.43 17.80
C GLY A 39 12.21 -21.03 17.18
N ILE A 40 11.10 -20.48 16.65
CA ILE A 40 11.02 -19.23 15.85
C ILE A 40 11.79 -18.07 16.52
N PRO A 41 12.54 -17.23 15.77
CA PRO A 41 13.31 -16.15 16.37
C PRO A 41 12.42 -15.18 17.17
N ALA A 42 12.70 -15.05 18.47
CA ALA A 42 11.88 -14.25 19.39
C ALA A 42 11.81 -12.74 19.07
N HIS A 43 12.81 -12.21 18.34
CA HIS A 43 12.93 -10.76 18.10
C HIS A 43 13.18 -10.45 16.62
N PRO A 44 12.13 -10.29 15.80
CA PRO A 44 12.27 -9.95 14.39
C PRO A 44 13.06 -8.65 14.15
N LEU A 45 12.77 -7.60 14.93
CA LEU A 45 13.44 -6.31 14.85
C LEU A 45 14.96 -6.43 15.08
N ALA A 46 15.40 -7.21 16.07
CA ALA A 46 16.82 -7.41 16.36
C ALA A 46 17.55 -8.11 15.20
N ASN A 47 16.91 -9.11 14.59
CA ASN A 47 17.45 -9.81 13.42
C ASN A 47 17.51 -8.89 12.20
N MET A 48 16.50 -8.04 11.98
CA MET A 48 16.53 -7.03 10.91
C MET A 48 17.65 -6.00 11.16
N ALA A 49 17.83 -5.55 12.40
CA ALA A 49 18.87 -4.62 12.78
C ALA A 49 20.29 -5.22 12.58
N ASN A 50 20.50 -6.48 12.95
CA ASN A 50 21.76 -7.19 12.69
C ASN A 50 22.03 -7.32 11.19
N ALA A 51 21.02 -7.68 10.40
CA ALA A 51 21.15 -7.75 8.95
C ALA A 51 21.50 -6.37 8.34
N HIS A 52 20.87 -5.29 8.82
CA HIS A 52 21.10 -3.94 8.32
C HIS A 52 22.46 -3.35 8.73
N LEU A 53 22.73 -3.32 10.03
CA LEU A 53 23.88 -2.62 10.62
C LEU A 53 25.16 -3.43 10.53
N ARG A 54 25.07 -4.76 10.73
CA ARG A 54 26.22 -5.66 10.79
C ARG A 54 26.42 -6.47 9.52
N LYS A 55 25.53 -6.32 8.53
CA LYS A 55 25.51 -7.12 7.30
C LYS A 55 25.43 -8.63 7.60
N ASP A 56 24.83 -9.00 8.73
CA ASP A 56 24.70 -10.38 9.15
C ASP A 56 23.65 -11.12 8.31
N LYS A 57 24.13 -11.85 7.31
CA LYS A 57 23.29 -12.66 6.43
C LYS A 57 22.57 -13.79 7.17
N SER A 58 23.10 -14.23 8.31
CA SER A 58 22.52 -15.33 9.05
C SER A 58 21.25 -14.93 9.80
N SER A 59 21.21 -13.71 10.36
CA SER A 59 19.98 -13.12 10.92
C SER A 59 18.88 -12.97 9.86
N ALA A 60 19.23 -12.53 8.65
CA ALA A 60 18.26 -12.42 7.55
C ALA A 60 17.74 -13.80 7.09
N ALA A 61 18.63 -14.79 6.96
CA ALA A 61 18.24 -16.15 6.61
C ALA A 61 17.33 -16.79 7.68
N LEU A 62 17.59 -16.50 8.95
CA LEU A 62 16.76 -16.97 10.06
C LEU A 62 15.33 -16.41 9.98
N LEU A 63 15.19 -15.10 9.68
CA LEU A 63 13.88 -14.47 9.46
C LEU A 63 13.14 -15.08 8.28
N GLN A 64 13.81 -15.24 7.14
CA GLN A 64 13.18 -15.82 5.95
C GLN A 64 12.73 -17.25 6.22
N ALA A 65 13.56 -18.07 6.85
CA ALA A 65 13.22 -19.46 7.15
C ALA A 65 12.04 -19.57 8.12
N ALA A 66 11.89 -18.65 9.07
CA ALA A 66 10.70 -18.57 9.92
C ALA A 66 9.43 -18.20 9.13
N ILE A 67 9.52 -17.24 8.21
CA ILE A 67 8.42 -16.87 7.31
C ILE A 67 8.03 -18.06 6.42
N ASP A 68 9.02 -18.76 5.86
CA ASP A 68 8.80 -19.92 4.98
C ASP A 68 8.13 -21.07 5.75
N HIS A 69 8.58 -21.34 6.98
CA HIS A 69 7.97 -22.35 7.85
C HIS A 69 6.49 -22.03 8.13
N LEU A 70 6.18 -20.80 8.53
CA LEU A 70 4.79 -20.39 8.79
C LEU A 70 3.93 -20.35 7.53
N THR A 71 4.54 -20.05 6.39
CA THR A 71 3.91 -20.17 5.07
C THR A 71 3.52 -21.61 4.77
N ALA A 72 4.40 -22.58 5.01
CA ALA A 72 4.11 -23.99 4.82
C ALA A 72 2.97 -24.46 5.75
N LYS A 73 2.98 -24.01 7.01
CA LYS A 73 1.87 -24.27 7.95
C LYS A 73 0.55 -23.70 7.46
N ALA A 74 0.54 -22.44 7.01
CA ALA A 74 -0.66 -21.79 6.50
C ALA A 74 -1.24 -22.50 5.25
N LYS A 75 -0.38 -22.90 4.31
CA LYS A 75 -0.78 -23.64 3.10
C LYS A 75 -1.41 -25.00 3.41
N THR A 76 -0.92 -25.67 4.44
CA THR A 76 -1.42 -26.97 4.90
C THR A 76 -2.53 -26.86 5.95
N SER A 77 -2.93 -25.63 6.31
CA SER A 77 -3.86 -25.34 7.41
C SER A 77 -3.47 -25.97 8.76
N ALA A 78 -2.16 -26.13 9.00
CA ALA A 78 -1.65 -26.61 10.28
C ALA A 78 -1.86 -25.55 11.38
N ALA A 79 -2.07 -26.01 12.62
CA ALA A 79 -2.33 -25.13 13.75
C ALA A 79 -1.14 -24.21 14.07
N PHE A 80 -1.41 -22.91 14.23
CA PHE A 80 -0.42 -21.93 14.72
C PHE A 80 -0.37 -21.94 16.24
N THR A 81 0.84 -22.07 16.81
CA THR A 81 1.09 -21.98 18.25
C THR A 81 1.01 -20.54 18.74
N ALA A 82 1.10 -20.32 20.06
CA ALA A 82 1.16 -18.98 20.61
C ALA A 82 2.42 -18.22 20.15
N GLU A 83 3.55 -18.93 20.02
CA GLU A 83 4.84 -18.42 19.57
C GLU A 83 4.81 -18.04 18.09
N ASP A 84 4.17 -18.85 17.24
CA ASP A 84 3.96 -18.52 15.82
C ASP A 84 3.22 -17.19 15.67
N LYS A 85 2.14 -17.05 16.45
CA LYS A 85 1.28 -15.87 16.45
C LYS A 85 2.04 -14.64 16.98
N ALA A 86 2.78 -14.80 18.08
CA ALA A 86 3.58 -13.75 18.67
C ALA A 86 4.68 -13.26 17.71
N PHE A 87 5.35 -14.17 17.02
CA PHE A 87 6.35 -13.83 16.00
C PHE A 87 5.74 -13.03 14.86
N MET A 88 4.62 -13.49 14.28
CA MET A 88 3.99 -12.78 13.16
C MET A 88 3.51 -11.39 13.56
N LYS A 89 2.93 -11.27 14.76
CA LYS A 89 2.59 -9.95 15.32
C LYS A 89 3.84 -9.07 15.44
N SER A 90 4.90 -9.56 16.06
CA SER A 90 6.15 -8.81 16.25
C SER A 90 6.86 -8.47 14.93
N LEU A 91 6.70 -9.30 13.89
CA LEU A 91 7.22 -9.06 12.56
C LEU A 91 6.57 -7.82 11.93
N TYR A 92 5.24 -7.70 12.02
CA TYR A 92 4.50 -6.52 11.55
C TYR A 92 4.81 -5.26 12.36
N GLU A 93 4.94 -5.39 13.69
CA GLU A 93 5.41 -4.29 14.54
C GLU A 93 6.82 -3.83 14.15
N SER A 94 7.69 -4.76 13.73
CA SER A 94 9.02 -4.43 13.21
C SER A 94 8.95 -3.65 11.89
N PHE A 95 7.98 -3.94 11.02
CA PHE A 95 7.75 -3.16 9.80
C PHE A 95 7.30 -1.73 10.12
N TRP A 96 6.48 -1.55 11.15
CA TRP A 96 6.13 -0.22 11.64
C TRP A 96 7.36 0.56 12.09
N TYR A 97 8.17 0.02 13.01
CA TYR A 97 9.40 0.69 13.46
C TYR A 97 10.35 1.02 12.29
N GLY A 98 10.60 0.04 11.41
CA GLY A 98 11.48 0.22 10.25
C GLY A 98 10.94 1.23 9.24
N GLY A 99 9.64 1.19 8.96
CA GLY A 99 8.96 2.11 8.05
C GLY A 99 8.99 3.55 8.57
N THR A 100 8.71 3.76 9.86
CA THR A 100 8.83 5.07 10.50
C THR A 100 10.26 5.61 10.39
N TYR A 101 11.28 4.78 10.67
CA TYR A 101 12.69 5.20 10.55
C TYR A 101 13.10 5.55 9.11
N LYS A 102 12.52 4.88 8.11
CA LYS A 102 12.80 5.12 6.67
C LYS A 102 11.92 6.21 6.04
N GLY A 103 11.00 6.81 6.80
CA GLY A 103 10.08 7.85 6.31
C GLY A 103 8.87 7.31 5.53
N TYR A 104 8.56 6.02 5.65
CA TYR A 104 7.38 5.36 5.08
C TYR A 104 6.21 5.36 6.07
N TYR A 105 5.83 6.55 6.55
CA TYR A 105 4.91 6.70 7.68
C TYR A 105 3.55 6.03 7.45
N GLU A 106 2.96 6.20 6.26
CA GLU A 106 1.63 5.63 5.95
C GLU A 106 1.67 4.09 5.94
N ALA A 107 2.68 3.51 5.28
CA ALA A 107 2.88 2.06 5.24
C ALA A 107 3.13 1.49 6.65
N ALA A 108 3.90 2.22 7.46
CA ALA A 108 4.20 1.83 8.83
C ALA A 108 2.93 1.81 9.71
N ILE A 109 2.08 2.83 9.61
CA ILE A 109 0.83 2.91 10.37
C ILE A 109 -0.12 1.78 9.93
N LEU A 110 -0.26 1.53 8.61
CA LEU A 110 -1.07 0.42 8.10
C LEU A 110 -0.61 -0.93 8.65
N ALA A 111 0.71 -1.20 8.61
CA ALA A 111 1.28 -2.45 9.11
C ALA A 111 1.05 -2.63 10.63
N ASN A 112 1.21 -1.57 11.43
CA ASN A 112 0.90 -1.63 12.87
C ASN A 112 -0.59 -1.88 13.11
N HIS A 113 -1.45 -1.14 12.42
CA HIS A 113 -2.89 -1.21 12.60
C HIS A 113 -3.47 -2.57 12.18
N TYR A 114 -2.84 -3.26 11.24
CA TYR A 114 -3.23 -4.61 10.85
C TYR A 114 -3.22 -5.62 12.00
N VAL A 115 -2.21 -5.56 12.87
CA VAL A 115 -2.04 -6.49 14.01
C VAL A 115 -2.47 -5.91 15.37
N ASN A 116 -2.61 -4.59 15.48
CA ASN A 116 -2.95 -3.90 16.73
C ASN A 116 -4.28 -3.12 16.68
N GLY A 117 -4.84 -2.86 15.51
CA GLY A 117 -6.00 -2.00 15.32
C GLY A 117 -7.36 -2.68 15.48
N GLY A 118 -7.39 -4.01 15.60
CA GLY A 118 -8.62 -4.75 15.92
C GLY A 118 -9.72 -4.66 14.85
N GLY A 119 -9.39 -4.29 13.61
CA GLY A 119 -10.35 -4.10 12.51
C GLY A 119 -11.01 -2.72 12.49
N ALA A 120 -10.61 -1.80 13.38
CA ALA A 120 -11.16 -0.45 13.40
C ALA A 120 -10.82 0.31 12.10
N ARG A 121 -11.68 1.22 11.67
CA ARG A 121 -11.39 2.08 10.51
C ARG A 121 -10.21 3.00 10.84
N LEU A 122 -9.29 3.17 9.89
CA LEU A 122 -8.06 3.96 10.07
C LEU A 122 -8.05 5.19 9.17
N PHE A 123 -7.80 6.36 9.75
CA PHE A 123 -7.52 7.58 8.98
C PHE A 123 -6.04 7.63 8.58
N ILE A 124 -5.78 7.94 7.31
CA ILE A 124 -4.45 8.18 6.76
C ILE A 124 -4.33 9.66 6.38
N ASN A 125 -3.17 10.27 6.62
CA ASN A 125 -2.94 11.68 6.30
C ASN A 125 -3.08 11.94 4.78
N ALA A 126 -3.98 12.86 4.42
CA ALA A 126 -4.25 13.26 3.04
C ALA A 126 -3.05 13.84 2.28
N ASP A 127 -2.02 14.36 2.96
CA ASP A 127 -0.86 14.96 2.31
C ASP A 127 -0.15 14.00 1.34
N CYS A 128 -0.16 12.68 1.62
CA CYS A 128 0.45 11.70 0.73
C CYS A 128 -0.30 11.62 -0.62
N TYR A 129 -1.63 11.77 -0.59
CA TYR A 129 -2.50 11.81 -1.76
C TYR A 129 -2.45 13.17 -2.46
N ILE A 130 -2.58 14.28 -1.72
CA ILE A 130 -2.55 15.66 -2.24
C ILE A 130 -1.22 15.95 -2.96
N GLY A 131 -0.11 15.41 -2.45
CA GLY A 131 1.20 15.54 -3.06
C GLY A 131 1.34 14.82 -4.40
N SER A 132 0.51 13.80 -4.68
CA SER A 132 0.65 12.93 -5.84
C SER A 132 0.25 13.60 -7.15
N VAL A 133 1.06 13.37 -8.19
CA VAL A 133 0.82 13.92 -9.53
C VAL A 133 -0.44 13.33 -10.15
N ILE A 134 -0.62 12.00 -10.09
CA ILE A 134 -1.82 11.37 -10.69
C ILE A 134 -3.09 11.77 -9.95
N VAL A 135 -3.04 11.98 -8.63
CA VAL A 135 -4.19 12.43 -7.84
C VAL A 135 -4.60 13.82 -8.29
N ARG A 136 -3.68 14.79 -8.32
CA ARG A 136 -3.98 16.17 -8.76
C ARG A 136 -4.50 16.24 -10.19
N ASP A 137 -3.89 15.51 -11.12
CA ASP A 137 -4.33 15.48 -12.51
C ASP A 137 -5.75 14.89 -12.62
N THR A 138 -6.03 13.84 -11.84
CA THR A 138 -7.36 13.22 -11.80
C THR A 138 -8.39 14.16 -11.18
N MET A 139 -8.04 14.87 -10.10
CA MET A 139 -8.89 15.89 -9.50
C MET A 139 -9.30 16.95 -10.53
N ALA A 140 -8.33 17.50 -11.25
CA ALA A 140 -8.58 18.49 -12.30
C ALA A 140 -9.50 17.93 -13.41
N ALA A 141 -9.23 16.73 -13.90
CA ALA A 141 -10.05 16.08 -14.92
C ALA A 141 -11.48 15.80 -14.43
N MET A 142 -11.66 15.39 -13.17
CA MET A 142 -12.99 15.17 -12.57
C MET A 142 -13.76 16.48 -12.46
N VAL A 143 -13.09 17.58 -12.07
CA VAL A 143 -13.70 18.92 -12.04
C VAL A 143 -14.15 19.37 -13.44
N ASP A 144 -13.30 19.22 -14.46
CA ASP A 144 -13.63 19.57 -15.83
C ASP A 144 -14.80 18.73 -16.37
N TYR A 145 -14.81 17.44 -16.05
CA TYR A 145 -15.91 16.55 -16.38
C TYR A 145 -17.22 17.01 -15.73
N LEU A 146 -17.21 17.32 -14.43
CA LEU A 146 -18.40 17.81 -13.71
C LEU A 146 -18.93 19.12 -14.30
N LYS A 147 -18.03 20.06 -14.63
CA LYS A 147 -18.41 21.32 -15.30
C LYS A 147 -19.08 21.06 -16.66
N SER A 148 -18.58 20.09 -17.42
CA SER A 148 -19.15 19.75 -18.74
C SER A 148 -20.55 19.12 -18.68
N LYS A 149 -20.91 18.48 -17.56
CA LYS A 149 -22.21 17.81 -17.39
C LYS A 149 -23.31 18.73 -16.87
N GLY A 150 -22.93 19.88 -16.31
CA GLY A 150 -23.85 20.72 -15.55
C GLY A 150 -24.15 20.13 -14.18
N ILE A 151 -24.44 20.99 -13.22
CA ILE A 151 -24.67 20.57 -11.83
C ILE A 151 -26.16 20.29 -11.63
N PRO A 152 -26.56 19.08 -11.22
CA PRO A 152 -27.96 18.77 -10.95
C PRO A 152 -28.52 19.64 -9.82
N ALA A 153 -29.82 19.95 -9.91
CA ALA A 153 -30.55 20.76 -8.93
C ALA A 153 -30.59 20.14 -7.52
N THR A 154 -30.24 18.86 -7.39
CA THR A 154 -30.18 18.10 -6.13
C THR A 154 -29.18 18.68 -5.13
N GLY A 155 -28.24 19.53 -5.56
CA GLY A 155 -27.27 20.16 -4.68
C GLY A 155 -26.17 19.21 -4.17
N HIS A 156 -26.15 17.97 -4.66
CA HIS A 156 -25.19 16.94 -4.30
C HIS A 156 -24.79 16.13 -5.53
N ILE A 157 -23.48 15.99 -5.76
CA ILE A 157 -22.91 15.13 -6.80
C ILE A 157 -21.84 14.25 -6.17
N GLU A 158 -21.84 12.98 -6.53
CA GLU A 158 -20.73 12.07 -6.24
C GLU A 158 -20.17 11.52 -7.54
N LEU A 159 -18.84 11.52 -7.66
CA LEU A 159 -18.14 10.94 -8.78
C LEU A 159 -16.93 10.16 -8.26
N VAL A 160 -16.76 8.94 -8.73
CA VAL A 160 -15.59 8.10 -8.45
C VAL A 160 -14.80 7.92 -9.75
N SER A 161 -13.48 7.80 -9.66
CA SER A 161 -12.59 7.63 -10.81
C SER A 161 -12.91 6.37 -11.64
N SER A 162 -13.60 5.39 -11.07
CA SER A 162 -14.13 4.19 -11.75
C SER A 162 -15.42 4.41 -12.53
N ASN A 163 -16.01 5.60 -12.49
CA ASN A 163 -17.25 5.87 -13.22
C ASN A 163 -17.03 5.69 -14.74
N PRO A 164 -17.77 4.79 -15.42
CA PRO A 164 -17.53 4.50 -16.84
C PRO A 164 -17.73 5.72 -17.76
N GLN A 165 -18.65 6.62 -17.43
CA GLN A 165 -18.90 7.82 -18.22
C GLN A 165 -17.75 8.84 -18.09
N PHE A 166 -17.14 8.93 -16.91
CA PHE A 166 -15.92 9.72 -16.72
C PHE A 166 -14.73 9.10 -17.46
N LEU A 167 -14.49 7.79 -17.31
CA LEU A 167 -13.40 7.07 -17.98
C LEU A 167 -13.48 7.11 -19.51
N GLY A 168 -14.70 7.16 -20.05
CA GLY A 168 -14.99 7.31 -21.48
C GLY A 168 -14.93 8.76 -21.98
N SER A 169 -14.81 9.75 -21.09
CA SER A 169 -14.81 11.16 -21.47
C SER A 169 -13.47 11.64 -22.01
N SER A 170 -13.49 12.78 -22.73
CA SER A 170 -12.27 13.48 -23.15
C SER A 170 -11.44 13.96 -21.96
N ALA A 171 -12.07 14.32 -20.84
CA ALA A 171 -11.40 14.78 -19.63
C ALA A 171 -10.45 13.71 -19.04
N ALA A 172 -10.85 12.43 -19.07
CA ALA A 172 -10.01 11.34 -18.55
C ALA A 172 -8.93 10.85 -19.53
N SER A 173 -8.91 11.34 -20.78
CA SER A 173 -8.03 10.82 -21.83
C SER A 173 -6.54 10.96 -21.51
N GLY A 174 -6.14 12.09 -20.93
CA GLY A 174 -4.77 12.40 -20.52
C GLY A 174 -4.30 11.68 -19.24
N LEU A 175 -5.20 10.97 -18.55
CA LEU A 175 -4.87 10.20 -17.34
C LEU A 175 -4.41 8.79 -17.65
N LYS A 176 -4.72 8.27 -18.85
CA LYS A 176 -4.40 6.91 -19.28
C LYS A 176 -2.88 6.76 -19.49
N ARG A 177 -2.41 5.50 -19.51
CA ARG A 177 -0.97 5.19 -19.61
C ARG A 177 -0.25 5.84 -20.80
N LYS A 178 -0.94 6.08 -21.91
CA LYS A 178 -0.34 6.63 -23.14
C LYS A 178 0.19 8.04 -22.88
N GLY A 179 1.52 8.18 -22.89
CA GLY A 179 2.21 9.47 -22.73
C GLY A 179 2.59 9.83 -21.29
N ARG A 180 2.23 9.00 -20.29
CA ARG A 180 2.62 9.20 -18.88
C ARG A 180 3.79 8.32 -18.49
N LYS A 181 4.67 8.84 -17.63
CA LYS A 181 5.79 8.10 -17.02
C LYS A 181 5.33 7.50 -15.69
N LEU A 182 5.35 6.17 -15.56
CA LEU A 182 4.94 5.49 -14.33
C LEU A 182 5.71 5.99 -13.10
N ASN A 183 7.02 6.21 -13.20
CA ASN A 183 7.80 6.57 -12.01
C ASN A 183 7.49 7.97 -11.45
N SER A 184 7.19 8.95 -12.30
CA SER A 184 7.03 10.35 -11.89
C SER A 184 5.62 10.90 -12.02
N GLN A 185 4.72 10.23 -12.74
CA GLN A 185 3.39 10.77 -13.05
C GLN A 185 2.24 9.83 -12.69
N GLY A 186 2.47 8.53 -12.53
CA GLY A 186 1.38 7.55 -12.39
C GLY A 186 0.43 7.53 -13.59
N TYR A 187 -0.65 6.75 -13.53
CA TYR A 187 -1.74 6.74 -14.52
C TYR A 187 -3.00 6.07 -13.99
N ILE A 188 -4.14 6.31 -14.65
CA ILE A 188 -5.39 5.61 -14.36
C ILE A 188 -5.46 4.26 -15.09
N LEU A 189 -5.84 3.21 -14.36
CA LEU A 189 -6.04 1.85 -14.86
C LEU A 189 -7.41 1.73 -15.58
N PRO A 190 -7.62 0.68 -16.41
CA PRO A 190 -8.87 0.50 -17.17
C PRO A 190 -10.14 0.51 -16.32
N GLU A 191 -10.07 -0.03 -15.11
CA GLU A 191 -11.16 -0.05 -14.13
C GLU A 191 -11.32 1.25 -13.33
N GLY A 192 -10.43 2.22 -13.54
CA GLY A 192 -10.47 3.55 -12.93
C GLY A 192 -9.71 3.71 -11.62
N ALA A 193 -8.99 2.68 -11.18
CA ALA A 193 -8.04 2.82 -10.07
C ALA A 193 -6.84 3.67 -10.52
N LEU A 194 -6.36 4.56 -9.67
CA LEU A 194 -5.16 5.35 -9.89
C LEU A 194 -3.96 4.51 -9.48
N LEU A 195 -3.04 4.27 -10.41
CA LEU A 195 -1.73 3.72 -10.10
C LEU A 195 -0.76 4.88 -9.85
N THR A 196 -0.25 4.97 -8.62
CA THR A 196 0.58 6.11 -8.19
C THR A 196 1.96 6.09 -8.81
N GLU A 197 2.58 7.27 -8.83
CA GLU A 197 3.97 7.40 -9.23
C GLU A 197 4.91 6.59 -8.31
N GLN A 198 5.89 5.89 -8.88
CA GLN A 198 6.79 4.99 -8.14
C GLN A 198 7.91 5.72 -7.38
N ASP A 199 8.11 7.01 -7.68
CA ASP A 199 9.03 7.89 -6.95
C ASP A 199 8.36 8.47 -5.68
N ASN A 200 7.02 8.45 -5.59
CA ASN A 200 6.30 8.76 -4.35
C ASN A 200 6.32 7.55 -3.42
N LEU A 201 7.40 7.45 -2.65
CA LEU A 201 7.63 6.32 -1.74
C LEU A 201 6.58 6.19 -0.63
N ARG A 202 5.86 7.27 -0.28
CA ARG A 202 4.79 7.23 0.71
C ARG A 202 3.63 6.38 0.21
N LEU A 203 3.10 6.71 -0.97
CA LEU A 203 1.99 5.96 -1.57
C LEU A 203 2.45 4.61 -2.14
N LYS A 204 3.62 4.54 -2.78
CA LYS A 204 4.13 3.29 -3.36
C LYS A 204 4.11 2.12 -2.36
N ASN A 205 4.49 2.39 -1.12
CA ASN A 205 4.60 1.36 -0.09
C ASN A 205 3.34 1.23 0.79
N ALA A 206 2.42 2.20 0.75
CA ALA A 206 1.21 2.21 1.57
C ALA A 206 -0.03 1.77 0.78
N ASP A 207 -0.29 2.46 -0.33
CA ASP A 207 -1.50 2.35 -1.13
C ASP A 207 -1.19 2.90 -2.55
N HIS A 208 -0.59 2.05 -3.38
CA HIS A 208 -0.17 2.43 -4.72
C HIS A 208 -1.28 2.29 -5.76
N ARG A 209 -2.47 1.80 -5.36
CA ARG A 209 -3.62 1.57 -6.24
C ARG A 209 -4.94 1.78 -5.50
N PHE A 210 -5.60 2.90 -5.77
CA PHE A 210 -6.85 3.28 -5.12
C PHE A 210 -7.82 4.00 -6.05
N PHE A 211 -9.06 4.14 -5.62
CA PHE A 211 -10.06 4.95 -6.32
C PHE A 211 -10.16 6.32 -5.67
N LEU A 212 -10.16 7.36 -6.51
CA LEU A 212 -10.39 8.72 -6.05
C LEU A 212 -11.88 9.04 -6.16
N LYS A 213 -12.45 9.59 -5.10
CA LYS A 213 -13.83 10.03 -5.04
C LYS A 213 -13.88 11.54 -4.81
N VAL A 214 -14.81 12.19 -5.48
CA VAL A 214 -15.19 13.59 -5.21
C VAL A 214 -16.66 13.66 -4.88
N THR A 215 -16.98 14.47 -3.89
CA THR A 215 -18.33 14.85 -3.52
C THR A 215 -18.46 16.36 -3.65
N ALA A 216 -19.30 16.81 -4.58
CA ALA A 216 -19.69 18.22 -4.68
C ALA A 216 -20.92 18.47 -3.81
N ARG A 217 -20.88 19.50 -2.96
CA ARG A 217 -22.02 19.90 -2.13
C ARG A 217 -22.30 21.38 -2.34
N LYS A 218 -23.59 21.71 -2.49
CA LYS A 218 -24.02 23.09 -2.58
C LYS A 218 -23.68 23.83 -1.28
N THR A 219 -22.86 24.86 -1.36
CA THR A 219 -22.56 25.75 -0.24
C THR A 219 -23.54 26.92 -0.27
N GLY A 220 -24.09 27.29 0.88
CA GLY A 220 -24.75 28.58 1.00
C GLY A 220 -23.73 29.70 0.77
N ARG A 221 -24.12 30.80 0.14
CA ARG A 221 -23.27 31.97 -0.19
C ARG A 221 -22.39 32.48 0.97
N ILE A 222 -22.85 32.30 2.21
CA ILE A 222 -22.15 32.71 3.44
C ILE A 222 -21.04 31.72 3.84
N GLN A 223 -21.22 30.44 3.51
CA GLN A 223 -20.23 29.39 3.81
C GLN A 223 -19.05 29.45 2.82
N SER A 224 -19.28 29.72 1.53
CA SER A 224 -18.17 29.87 0.57
C SER A 224 -17.24 31.05 0.92
N LEU A 225 -17.79 32.14 1.46
CA LEU A 225 -17.01 33.25 2.01
C LEU A 225 -16.20 32.84 3.25
N LYS A 226 -16.80 32.07 4.18
CA LYS A 226 -16.09 31.56 5.38
C LYS A 226 -15.00 30.55 5.03
N ASP A 227 -15.24 29.69 4.06
CA ASP A 227 -14.27 28.69 3.59
C ASP A 227 -13.09 29.37 2.86
N THR A 228 -13.36 30.41 2.08
CA THR A 228 -12.34 31.26 1.45
C THR A 228 -11.47 31.98 2.50
N LEU A 229 -12.09 32.53 3.54
CA LEU A 229 -11.39 33.17 4.66
C LEU A 229 -10.57 32.17 5.51
N THR A 230 -11.08 30.96 5.69
CA THR A 230 -10.39 29.89 6.44
C THR A 230 -9.20 29.33 5.64
N GLY A 231 -9.32 29.23 4.31
CA GLY A 231 -8.22 28.87 3.41
C GLY A 231 -7.05 29.86 3.46
N LEU A 232 -7.34 31.17 3.53
CA LEU A 232 -6.32 32.22 3.70
C LEU A 232 -5.59 32.13 5.04
N ASN A 233 -6.29 31.73 6.11
CA ASN A 233 -5.70 31.62 7.46
C ASN A 233 -4.81 30.36 7.60
N ASN A 234 -5.17 29.26 6.94
CA ASN A 234 -4.39 28.02 6.98
C ASN A 234 -3.12 28.08 6.10
N SER A 235 -3.12 28.83 5.00
CA SER A 235 -1.92 29.13 4.18
C SER A 235 -0.87 29.97 4.94
N TRP A 236 -1.28 30.73 5.96
CA TRP A 236 -0.35 31.45 6.83
C TRP A 236 0.39 30.53 7.83
N ASN A 237 -0.24 29.43 8.27
CA ASN A 237 0.38 28.46 9.19
C ASN A 237 1.25 27.40 8.48
N SER A 238 1.02 27.13 7.19
CA SER A 238 1.86 26.23 6.37
C SER A 238 3.21 26.86 5.98
N GLY A 239 3.36 28.19 6.05
CA GLY A 239 4.60 28.91 5.75
C GLY A 239 5.81 28.55 6.62
N LEU A 240 5.59 27.95 7.80
CA LEU A 240 6.67 27.46 8.67
C LEU A 240 7.13 26.02 8.33
N GLN A 241 6.33 25.24 7.59
CA GLN A 241 6.69 23.89 7.13
C GLN A 241 7.05 23.84 5.63
N GLY A 242 6.58 24.80 4.83
CA GLY A 242 6.87 24.89 3.38
C GLY A 242 8.36 25.05 3.04
N ASN A 243 9.18 25.56 3.96
CA ASN A 243 10.62 25.75 3.75
C ASN A 243 11.44 24.44 3.76
N ILE A 244 10.86 23.30 4.19
CA ILE A 244 11.53 21.99 4.11
C ILE A 244 11.20 21.27 2.78
N HIS A 245 10.05 21.54 2.17
CA HIS A 245 9.62 20.90 0.92
C HIS A 245 10.28 21.47 -0.34
N ALA A 246 10.63 22.76 -0.36
CA ALA A 246 11.34 23.38 -1.47
C ALA A 246 12.74 22.77 -1.72
N ALA A 247 13.35 22.14 -0.71
CA ALA A 247 14.65 21.49 -0.82
C ALA A 247 14.63 20.12 -1.55
N LEU A 248 13.45 19.53 -1.76
CA LEU A 248 13.30 18.17 -2.36
C LEU A 248 12.64 18.16 -3.74
N GLY A 249 12.28 19.31 -4.31
CA GLY A 249 11.78 19.40 -5.69
C GLY A 249 10.43 18.69 -5.95
N ILE A 250 9.69 18.34 -4.91
CA ILE A 250 8.34 17.75 -5.01
C ILE A 250 7.34 18.77 -4.45
N GLY A 251 6.56 19.40 -5.31
CA GLY A 251 5.42 20.22 -4.89
C GLY A 251 4.88 21.10 -5.99
N ALA A 252 3.59 20.95 -6.29
CA ALA A 252 2.82 22.01 -6.92
C ALA A 252 2.69 23.17 -5.93
N THR A 253 2.62 24.41 -6.42
CA THR A 253 2.39 25.58 -5.58
C THR A 253 1.00 25.50 -4.93
N GLU A 254 0.85 25.97 -3.68
CA GLU A 254 -0.43 25.99 -2.92
C GLU A 254 -1.61 26.53 -3.75
N THR A 255 -1.33 27.44 -4.69
CA THR A 255 -2.27 28.06 -5.63
C THR A 255 -3.05 27.07 -6.50
N SER A 256 -2.51 25.88 -6.78
CA SER A 256 -3.15 24.88 -7.64
C SER A 256 -4.20 24.03 -6.91
N ILE A 257 -4.05 23.84 -5.60
CA ILE A 257 -4.96 23.01 -4.78
C ILE A 257 -6.20 23.82 -4.38
N GLU A 258 -6.08 25.13 -4.13
CA GLU A 258 -7.24 25.98 -3.80
C GLU A 258 -8.33 25.96 -4.89
N LYS A 259 -7.94 25.93 -6.17
CA LYS A 259 -8.88 25.84 -7.29
C LYS A 259 -9.63 24.51 -7.36
N LEU A 260 -9.17 23.49 -6.63
CA LEU A 260 -9.77 22.16 -6.57
C LEU A 260 -10.68 21.98 -5.36
N LYS A 261 -10.85 23.01 -4.52
CA LYS A 261 -11.79 23.00 -3.39
C LYS A 261 -13.21 23.43 -3.76
N THR A 262 -13.39 24.04 -4.94
CA THR A 262 -14.69 24.55 -5.38
C THR A 262 -14.94 24.18 -6.84
N LEU A 263 -16.16 23.78 -7.15
CA LEU A 263 -16.59 23.55 -8.53
C LEU A 263 -16.96 24.87 -9.21
N ASN A 264 -17.62 25.74 -8.45
CA ASN A 264 -17.95 27.14 -8.73
C ASN A 264 -18.31 27.84 -7.40
N ASP A 265 -18.81 29.07 -7.46
CA ASP A 265 -19.16 29.89 -6.28
C ASP A 265 -20.19 29.26 -5.33
N ASP A 266 -20.99 28.30 -5.83
CA ASP A 266 -22.10 27.68 -5.12
C ASP A 266 -21.80 26.25 -4.65
N TYR A 267 -20.64 25.66 -4.98
CA TYR A 267 -20.35 24.26 -4.70
C TYR A 267 -18.93 24.02 -4.19
N ALA A 268 -18.81 23.51 -2.97
CA ALA A 268 -17.58 22.98 -2.41
C ALA A 268 -17.34 21.53 -2.86
N LEU A 269 -16.07 21.17 -3.05
CA LEU A 269 -15.60 19.85 -3.42
C LEU A 269 -14.91 19.21 -2.22
N TYR A 270 -15.30 17.98 -1.91
CA TYR A 270 -14.69 17.14 -0.89
C TYR A 270 -14.11 15.92 -1.57
N TRP A 271 -12.83 15.66 -1.37
CA TRP A 271 -12.10 14.56 -1.95
C TRP A 271 -11.93 13.46 -0.94
N SER A 272 -11.94 12.21 -1.40
CA SER A 272 -11.72 11.07 -0.52
C SER A 272 -11.09 9.91 -1.25
N VAL A 273 -10.34 9.13 -0.48
CA VAL A 273 -9.89 7.79 -0.80
C VAL A 273 -10.41 6.88 0.30
N GLU A 274 -10.98 5.74 -0.06
CA GLU A 274 -11.35 4.69 0.85
C GLU A 274 -10.99 3.35 0.22
N SER A 275 -10.35 2.49 1.00
CA SER A 275 -9.89 1.21 0.53
C SER A 275 -9.86 0.20 1.68
N LEU A 276 -9.95 -1.08 1.33
CA LEU A 276 -9.81 -2.18 2.27
C LEU A 276 -8.33 -2.54 2.32
N TYR A 277 -7.76 -2.58 3.52
CA TYR A 277 -6.44 -3.16 3.74
C TYR A 277 -6.59 -4.66 3.93
N ASP A 278 -6.47 -5.39 2.82
CA ASP A 278 -6.51 -6.84 2.76
C ASP A 278 -5.27 -7.41 2.05
N PHE A 279 -5.16 -8.74 2.06
CA PHE A 279 -4.10 -9.46 1.40
C PHE A 279 -4.66 -10.59 0.55
N GLU A 280 -3.95 -10.90 -0.53
CA GLU A 280 -4.37 -11.95 -1.46
C GLU A 280 -4.23 -13.35 -0.83
N PRO A 281 -5.28 -14.20 -0.85
CA PRO A 281 -5.21 -15.54 -0.26
C PRO A 281 -4.34 -16.49 -1.11
N PHE A 282 -3.83 -17.55 -0.48
CA PHE A 282 -3.30 -18.71 -1.21
C PHE A 282 -4.36 -19.31 -2.15
N PRO A 283 -3.98 -19.87 -3.31
CA PRO A 283 -2.61 -20.18 -3.76
C PRO A 283 -1.93 -19.08 -4.61
N LYS A 284 -2.47 -17.85 -4.64
CA LYS A 284 -1.88 -16.77 -5.44
C LYS A 284 -0.40 -16.55 -5.07
N PRO A 285 0.53 -16.47 -6.04
CA PRO A 285 1.97 -16.42 -5.78
C PRO A 285 2.45 -14.97 -5.55
N TYR A 286 1.67 -14.14 -4.87
CA TYR A 286 2.03 -12.77 -4.56
C TYR A 286 2.92 -12.70 -3.32
N TYR A 287 3.94 -11.85 -3.40
CA TYR A 287 4.89 -11.61 -2.31
C TYR A 287 5.19 -10.13 -2.20
N THR A 288 5.22 -9.65 -0.97
CA THR A 288 5.79 -8.36 -0.60
C THR A 288 7.29 -8.52 -0.40
N ASN A 289 8.08 -7.81 -1.21
CA ASN A 289 9.53 -7.76 -1.08
C ASN A 289 9.93 -6.65 -0.11
N LEU A 290 10.56 -7.02 1.00
CA LEU A 290 10.95 -6.11 2.08
C LEU A 290 12.47 -5.97 2.12
N PRO A 291 13.04 -4.92 1.52
CA PRO A 291 14.48 -4.69 1.58
C PRO A 291 14.89 -4.29 2.99
N ILE A 292 15.65 -5.14 3.67
CA ILE A 292 16.14 -4.89 5.04
C ILE A 292 17.62 -4.46 5.07
N ALA A 293 18.40 -4.83 4.07
CA ALA A 293 19.80 -4.38 3.90
C ALA A 293 20.18 -4.37 2.41
N GLN A 294 21.34 -3.79 2.09
CA GLN A 294 21.84 -3.79 0.70
C GLN A 294 21.98 -5.24 0.19
N GLY A 295 21.22 -5.58 -0.85
CA GLY A 295 21.21 -6.92 -1.42
C GLY A 295 20.50 -7.99 -0.58
N VAL A 296 19.80 -7.61 0.49
CA VAL A 296 19.04 -8.51 1.36
C VAL A 296 17.57 -8.11 1.38
N VAL A 297 16.72 -9.02 0.89
CA VAL A 297 15.28 -8.82 0.77
C VAL A 297 14.58 -9.98 1.47
N LEU A 298 13.71 -9.67 2.43
CA LEU A 298 12.76 -10.65 2.95
C LEU A 298 11.57 -10.73 2.00
N LYS A 299 11.11 -11.94 1.73
CA LYS A 299 9.91 -12.22 0.93
C LYS A 299 8.80 -12.65 1.87
N LEU A 300 7.79 -11.80 2.00
CA LEU A 300 6.59 -12.11 2.76
C LEU A 300 5.46 -12.48 1.80
N PRO A 301 4.96 -13.73 1.82
CA PRO A 301 3.84 -14.11 0.95
C PRO A 301 2.55 -13.44 1.41
N ASP A 302 1.81 -12.82 0.48
CA ASP A 302 0.54 -12.16 0.82
C ASP A 302 -0.48 -13.17 1.37
N GLY A 303 -0.44 -14.41 0.87
CA GLY A 303 -1.27 -15.50 1.39
C GLY A 303 -1.01 -15.84 2.85
N LEU A 304 0.22 -15.65 3.35
CA LEU A 304 0.53 -15.81 4.77
C LEU A 304 -0.09 -14.64 5.56
N SER A 305 0.07 -13.41 5.07
CA SER A 305 -0.56 -12.22 5.65
C SER A 305 -2.06 -12.39 5.77
N HIS A 306 -2.75 -12.74 4.68
CA HIS A 306 -4.18 -13.05 4.70
C HIS A 306 -4.53 -14.15 5.71
N TYR A 307 -3.71 -15.20 5.83
CA TYR A 307 -3.97 -16.28 6.80
C TYR A 307 -3.90 -15.81 8.27
N LEU A 308 -3.21 -14.71 8.57
CA LEU A 308 -3.17 -14.13 9.93
C LEU A 308 -4.53 -13.70 10.43
N THR A 309 -5.44 -13.29 9.54
CA THR A 309 -6.83 -12.96 9.93
C THR A 309 -7.60 -14.21 10.37
N LYS A 310 -7.37 -15.34 9.70
CA LYS A 310 -8.01 -16.63 10.01
C LYS A 310 -7.59 -17.18 11.37
N VAL A 311 -6.32 -16.98 11.76
CA VAL A 311 -5.79 -17.49 13.03
C VAL A 311 -5.87 -16.47 14.18
N GLY A 312 -6.51 -15.31 13.93
CA GLY A 312 -6.79 -14.29 14.94
C GLY A 312 -5.58 -13.45 15.36
N VAL A 313 -4.56 -13.35 14.50
CA VAL A 313 -3.38 -12.49 14.73
C VAL A 313 -3.62 -11.07 14.21
N ALA A 314 -4.38 -10.95 13.12
CA ALA A 314 -4.67 -9.69 12.46
C ALA A 314 -6.17 -9.58 12.16
N LYS A 315 -6.60 -8.40 11.70
CA LYS A 315 -7.94 -8.19 11.14
C LYS A 315 -7.84 -7.25 9.95
N ASP A 316 -8.58 -7.57 8.89
CA ASP A 316 -8.78 -6.63 7.78
C ASP A 316 -9.51 -5.39 8.30
N PHE A 317 -9.23 -4.24 7.69
CA PHE A 317 -9.83 -2.97 8.09
C PHE A 317 -9.92 -2.02 6.90
N HIS A 318 -10.89 -1.13 6.94
CA HIS A 318 -10.95 -0.02 5.99
C HIS A 318 -10.01 1.09 6.45
N TYR A 319 -9.27 1.67 5.52
CA TYR A 319 -8.62 2.94 5.72
C TYR A 319 -9.20 3.99 4.78
N TYR A 320 -9.09 5.24 5.19
CA TYR A 320 -9.62 6.35 4.43
C TYR A 320 -8.78 7.61 4.62
N SER A 321 -8.91 8.52 3.67
CA SER A 321 -8.36 9.86 3.69
C SER A 321 -9.39 10.80 3.07
N GLU A 322 -9.54 12.00 3.62
CA GLU A 322 -10.50 13.01 3.17
C GLU A 322 -9.84 14.40 3.19
N TRP A 323 -10.08 15.23 2.17
CA TRP A 323 -9.57 16.61 2.07
C TRP A 323 -10.41 17.52 1.17
#